data_AF-A0A9E6CZ36-F1
#
_entry.id   AF-A0A9E6CZ36-F1
#
_cell.length_a   1.000
_cell.length_b   1.000
_cell.length_c   1.000
_cell.angle_alpha   90.00
_cell.angle_beta   90.00
_cell.angle_gamma   90.00
#
_symmetry.space_group_name_H-M   'P 1'
#
loop_
_entity.id
_entity.type
_entity.pdbx_description
1 polymer ?
#
loop_
_entity_poly.entity_id
_entity_poly.type
_entity_poly.pdbx_seq_one_letter_code
_entity_poly.pdbx_strand_id
1 'polypeptide(L)'
;MTAGWSIDQFIGSMTAASPHTTSAYASDIKQFEHWVSRLKVNSPRLVTRDMVRQYISFLTTSKQAKRSVTRKLAAIRRYFAWHVRNGTLKIDPTTGVRTPSGSGRLPKVLTKEQLTA
;
A
#
# COMPACT_ATOMS: atom_id res chain seq x y z
N MET A 1 -22.30 6.78 0.45
CA MET A 1 -21.19 7.63 0.92
C MET A 1 -19.91 6.82 0.82
N THR A 2 -19.15 6.97 -0.26
CA THR A 2 -17.86 6.32 -0.42
C THR A 2 -16.92 6.90 0.62
N ALA A 3 -16.66 6.17 1.70
CA ALA A 3 -15.55 6.50 2.59
C ALA A 3 -14.27 6.34 1.76
N GLY A 4 -13.84 7.44 1.15
CA GLY A 4 -12.69 7.48 0.26
C GLY A 4 -11.41 7.12 1.01
N TRP A 5 -10.32 6.97 0.27
CA TRP A 5 -9.00 6.66 0.79
C TRP A 5 -8.38 7.77 1.66
N SER A 6 -9.12 8.82 2.02
CA SER A 6 -8.70 9.88 2.96
C SER A 6 -7.26 10.39 2.77
N ILE A 7 -6.74 10.39 1.54
CA ILE A 7 -5.31 10.65 1.28
C ILE A 7 -4.98 12.09 1.66
N ASP A 8 -5.85 13.05 1.33
CA ASP A 8 -5.62 14.46 1.65
C ASP A 8 -5.64 14.72 3.17
N GLN A 9 -6.52 14.03 3.92
CA GLN A 9 -6.56 14.09 5.38
C GLN A 9 -5.29 13.49 6.00
N PHE A 10 -4.84 12.36 5.46
CA PHE A 10 -3.58 11.75 5.88
C PHE A 10 -2.40 12.69 5.63
N ILE A 11 -2.29 13.28 4.45
CA ILE A 11 -1.22 14.23 4.11
C ILE A 11 -1.29 15.49 4.97
N GLY A 12 -2.48 16.05 5.19
CA GLY A 12 -2.68 17.20 6.09
C GLY A 12 -2.26 16.92 7.53
N SER A 13 -2.32 15.67 7.98
CA SER A 13 -1.83 15.28 9.31
C SER A 13 -0.30 15.21 9.42
N MET A 14 0.43 15.21 8.31
CA MET A 14 1.90 15.10 8.27
C MET A 14 2.58 16.47 8.34
N THR A 15 2.20 17.30 9.33
CA THR A 15 2.65 18.72 9.43
C THR A 15 4.17 18.89 9.56
N ALA A 16 4.88 17.92 10.12
CA ALA A 16 6.34 17.94 10.27
C ALA A 16 7.11 17.34 9.08
N ALA A 17 6.42 16.83 8.04
CA ALA A 17 7.08 16.23 6.87
C ALA A 17 7.34 17.29 5.78
N SER A 18 8.44 17.13 5.04
CA SER A 18 8.73 18.02 3.91
C SER A 18 7.70 17.87 2.78
N PRO A 19 7.48 18.91 1.96
CA PRO A 19 6.57 18.85 0.81
C PRO A 19 6.90 17.72 -0.17
N HIS A 20 8.19 17.41 -0.31
CA HIS A 20 8.64 16.29 -1.15
C HIS A 20 8.21 14.94 -0.55
N THR A 21 8.30 14.78 0.77
CA THR A 21 7.90 13.55 1.45
C THR A 21 6.39 13.34 1.37
N THR A 22 5.60 14.39 1.61
CA THR A 22 4.13 14.31 1.51
C THR A 22 3.68 13.98 0.09
N SER A 23 4.24 14.65 -0.92
CA SER A 23 3.94 14.36 -2.34
C SER A 23 4.31 12.92 -2.73
N ALA A 24 5.51 12.46 -2.33
CA ALA A 24 5.95 11.09 -2.58
C ALA A 24 5.03 10.05 -1.93
N TYR A 25 4.60 10.30 -0.69
CA TYR A 25 3.72 9.39 0.05
C TYR A 25 2.31 9.38 -0.54
N ALA A 26 1.76 10.54 -0.91
CA ALA A 26 0.47 10.65 -1.59
C ALA A 26 0.46 9.84 -2.89
N SER A 27 1.50 10.00 -3.73
CA SER A 27 1.66 9.24 -4.98
C SER A 27 1.77 7.74 -4.73
N ASP A 28 2.54 7.31 -3.72
CA ASP A 28 2.68 5.90 -3.39
C ASP A 28 1.36 5.28 -2.92
N ILE A 29 0.57 6.00 -2.11
CA ILE A 29 -0.73 5.51 -1.63
C ILE A 29 -1.75 5.45 -2.77
N LYS A 30 -1.79 6.45 -3.65
CA LYS A 30 -2.64 6.42 -4.86
C LYS A 30 -2.31 5.24 -5.77
N GLN A 31 -1.02 4.91 -5.92
CA GLN A 31 -0.61 3.74 -6.69
C GLN A 31 -1.04 2.42 -6.03
N PHE A 32 -1.03 2.35 -4.70
CA PHE A 32 -1.53 1.19 -3.97
C PHE A 32 -3.06 1.07 -4.07
N GLU A 33 -3.79 2.16 -3.87
CA GLU A 33 -5.24 2.27 -4.08
C GLU A 33 -5.63 1.75 -5.47
N HIS A 34 -4.97 2.28 -6.51
CA HIS A 34 -5.21 1.86 -7.88
C HIS A 34 -4.87 0.37 -8.10
N TRP A 35 -3.85 -0.15 -7.42
CA TRP A 35 -3.49 -1.56 -7.55
C TRP A 35 -4.54 -2.48 -6.93
N VAL A 36 -5.04 -2.15 -5.72
CA VAL A 36 -6.05 -2.98 -5.02
C VAL A 36 -7.45 -2.81 -5.60
N SER A 37 -7.76 -1.70 -6.27
CA SER A 37 -9.07 -1.52 -6.93
C SER A 37 -9.31 -2.55 -8.03
N ARG A 38 -8.23 -3.07 -8.65
CA ARG A 38 -8.27 -4.20 -9.60
C ARG A 38 -8.71 -5.52 -8.96
N LEU A 39 -8.61 -5.62 -7.63
CA LEU A 39 -9.14 -6.71 -6.81
C LEU A 39 -10.53 -6.39 -6.26
N LYS A 40 -11.22 -5.36 -6.79
CA LYS A 40 -12.51 -4.83 -6.32
C LYS A 40 -12.48 -4.29 -4.89
N VAL A 41 -11.30 -3.91 -4.40
CA VAL A 41 -11.12 -3.27 -3.08
C VAL A 41 -11.15 -1.76 -3.25
N ASN A 42 -12.24 -1.14 -2.81
CA ASN A 42 -12.49 0.30 -2.96
C ASN A 42 -12.44 1.08 -1.63
N SER A 43 -12.05 0.41 -0.53
CA SER A 43 -11.95 1.04 0.79
C SER A 43 -10.72 0.52 1.55
N PRO A 44 -10.00 1.38 2.28
CA PRO A 44 -8.89 0.95 3.13
C PRO A 44 -9.30 -0.09 4.18
N ARG A 45 -10.58 -0.11 4.60
CA ARG A 45 -11.11 -1.08 5.58
C ARG A 45 -11.13 -2.52 5.05
N LEU A 46 -11.17 -2.69 3.73
CA LEU A 46 -11.21 -3.98 3.05
C LEU A 46 -9.80 -4.51 2.74
N VAL A 47 -8.76 -3.71 2.96
CA VAL A 47 -7.37 -4.11 2.70
C VAL A 47 -6.92 -5.11 3.75
N THR A 48 -6.47 -6.27 3.29
CA THR A 48 -5.91 -7.33 4.14
C THR A 48 -4.39 -7.33 4.12
N ARG A 49 -3.77 -7.97 5.10
CA ARG A 49 -2.31 -8.19 5.14
C ARG A 49 -1.81 -8.92 3.90
N ASP A 50 -2.59 -9.87 3.39
CA ASP A 50 -2.22 -10.62 2.22
C ASP A 50 -2.18 -9.75 0.97
N MET A 51 -3.14 -8.82 0.79
CA MET A 51 -3.12 -7.85 -0.30
C MET A 51 -1.89 -6.93 -0.25
N VAL A 52 -1.48 -6.50 0.94
CA VAL A 52 -0.24 -5.72 1.10
C VAL A 52 0.98 -6.56 0.68
N ARG A 53 1.05 -7.84 1.08
CA ARG A 53 2.14 -8.75 0.65
C ARG A 53 2.14 -8.94 -0.86
N GLN A 54 0.98 -9.21 -1.46
CA GLN A 54 0.83 -9.36 -2.90
C GLN A 54 1.27 -8.10 -3.66
N TYR A 55 0.95 -6.90 -3.16
CA TYR A 55 1.42 -5.65 -3.75
C TYR A 55 2.94 -5.53 -3.72
N ILE A 56 3.58 -5.85 -2.59
CA ILE A 56 5.04 -5.82 -2.48
C ILE A 56 5.67 -6.85 -3.43
N SER A 57 5.11 -8.06 -3.53
CA SER A 57 5.55 -9.07 -4.49
C SER A 57 5.39 -8.59 -5.94
N PHE A 58 4.25 -7.97 -6.28
CA PHE A 58 4.02 -7.37 -7.59
C PHE A 58 5.10 -6.34 -7.93
N LEU A 59 5.40 -5.39 -7.03
CA LEU A 59 6.44 -4.38 -7.27
C LEU A 59 7.81 -5.02 -7.51
N THR A 60 8.16 -6.05 -6.74
CA THR A 60 9.44 -6.75 -6.91
C THR A 60 9.52 -7.52 -8.23
N THR A 61 8.45 -8.22 -8.62
CA THR A 61 8.37 -8.96 -9.89
C THR A 61 8.36 -8.02 -11.10
N SER A 62 7.80 -6.81 -10.94
CA SER A 62 7.86 -5.73 -11.93
C SER A 62 9.21 -5.00 -11.97
N LYS A 63 10.27 -5.55 -11.36
CA LYS A 63 11.64 -5.01 -11.34
C LYS A 63 11.74 -3.56 -10.83
N GLN A 64 10.84 -3.14 -9.95
CA GLN A 64 10.95 -1.83 -9.32
C GLN A 64 12.21 -1.75 -8.45
N ALA A 65 12.88 -0.60 -8.46
CA ALA A 65 14.07 -0.39 -7.64
C ALA A 65 13.76 -0.65 -6.16
N LYS A 66 14.65 -1.40 -5.47
CA LYS A 66 14.49 -1.76 -4.05
C LYS A 66 14.16 -0.55 -3.16
N ARG A 67 14.82 0.58 -3.40
CA ARG A 67 14.58 1.86 -2.70
C ARG A 67 13.13 2.34 -2.86
N SER A 68 12.57 2.22 -4.07
CA SER A 68 11.18 2.57 -4.37
C SER A 68 10.20 1.63 -3.66
N VAL A 69 10.45 0.32 -3.66
CA VAL A 69 9.60 -0.65 -2.95
C VAL A 69 9.59 -0.38 -1.44
N THR A 70 10.75 -0.12 -0.85
CA THR A 70 10.87 0.23 0.58
C THR A 70 10.13 1.53 0.90
N ARG A 71 10.27 2.56 0.08
CA ARG A 71 9.56 3.84 0.27
C ARG A 71 8.05 3.67 0.17
N LYS A 72 7.57 2.91 -0.81
CA LYS A 72 6.14 2.58 -0.97
C LYS A 72 5.58 1.86 0.26
N LEU A 73 6.28 0.83 0.75
CA LEU A 73 5.87 0.13 1.96
C LEU A 73 5.85 1.06 3.19
N ALA A 74 6.82 1.97 3.31
CA ALA A 74 6.86 2.95 4.39
C ALA A 74 5.66 3.92 4.33
N ALA A 75 5.30 4.40 3.13
CA ALA A 75 4.12 5.25 2.93
C ALA A 75 2.83 4.52 3.33
N ILE A 76 2.66 3.27 2.87
CA ILE A 76 1.49 2.44 3.18
C ILE A 76 1.37 2.16 4.68
N ARG A 77 2.48 1.81 5.35
CA ARG A 77 2.52 1.63 6.81
C ARG A 77 2.09 2.89 7.55
N ARG A 78 2.65 4.05 7.18
CA ARG A 78 2.34 5.31 7.86
C ARG A 78 0.87 5.68 7.68
N TYR A 79 0.31 5.43 6.51
CA TYR A 79 -1.11 5.64 6.19
C TYR A 79 -2.04 4.74 7.01
N PHE A 80 -1.79 3.43 7.07
CA PHE A 80 -2.63 2.53 7.86
C PHE A 80 -2.48 2.76 9.37
N ALA A 81 -1.27 3.07 9.85
CA ALA A 81 -1.07 3.46 11.23
C ALA A 81 -1.81 4.77 11.58
N TRP A 82 -1.89 5.73 10.65
CA TRP A 82 -2.71 6.94 10.83
C TRP A 82 -4.19 6.61 10.95
N HIS A 83 -4.72 5.72 10.11
CA HIS A 83 -6.10 5.27 10.22
C HIS A 83 -6.41 4.58 11.56
N VAL A 84 -5.48 3.76 12.07
CA VAL A 84 -5.62 3.10 13.37
C VAL A 84 -5.59 4.12 14.51
N ARG A 85 -4.64 5.08 14.49
CA ARG A 85 -4.59 6.17 15.48
C ARG A 85 -5.87 7.00 15.52
N ASN A 86 -6.51 7.21 14.37
CA ASN A 86 -7.78 7.95 14.28
C ASN A 86 -9.03 7.07 14.53
N GLY A 87 -8.87 5.81 14.96
CA GLY A 87 -9.98 4.91 15.25
C GLY A 87 -10.78 4.43 14.04
N THR A 88 -10.38 4.81 12.83
CA THR A 88 -11.07 4.41 11.59
C THR A 88 -10.77 2.96 11.18
N LEU A 89 -9.61 2.41 11.55
CA LEU A 89 -9.31 0.99 11.44
C LEU A 89 -8.97 0.43 12.83
N LYS A 90 -9.37 -0.82 13.09
CA LYS A 90 -9.03 -1.51 14.35
C LYS A 90 -7.66 -2.19 14.30
N ILE A 91 -7.25 -2.65 13.11
CA ILE A 91 -6.05 -3.44 12.90
C ILE A 91 -5.29 -2.86 11.72
N ASP A 92 -3.97 -2.73 11.86
CA ASP A 92 -3.08 -2.33 10.77
C ASP A 92 -2.80 -3.54 9.86
N PRO A 93 -3.22 -3.54 8.58
CA PRO A 93 -2.96 -4.64 7.65
C PRO A 93 -1.49 -4.76 7.28
N THR A 94 -0.66 -3.76 7.56
CA THR A 94 0.77 -3.76 7.21
C THR A 94 1.65 -4.42 8.26
N THR A 95 1.10 -4.74 9.44
CA THR A 95 1.83 -5.42 10.52
C THR A 95 2.44 -6.73 10.03
N GLY A 96 3.74 -6.90 10.26
CA GLY A 96 4.48 -8.11 9.89
C GLY A 96 4.83 -8.23 8.39
N VAL A 97 4.39 -7.32 7.53
CA VAL A 97 4.79 -7.30 6.12
C VAL A 97 6.24 -6.82 6.03
N ARG A 98 7.09 -7.50 5.25
CA ARG A 98 8.49 -7.11 5.00
C ARG A 98 8.73 -7.01 3.50
N THR A 99 9.70 -6.18 3.11
CA THR A 99 10.24 -6.25 1.75
C THR A 99 11.04 -7.54 1.60
N PRO A 100 10.91 -8.28 0.48
CA PRO A 100 11.76 -9.43 0.22
C PRO A 100 13.24 -9.01 0.23
N SER A 101 14.04 -9.59 1.12
CA SER A 101 15.49 -9.59 0.96
C SER A 101 15.80 -10.57 -0.18
N GLY A 102 16.46 -10.10 -1.24
CA GLY A 102 16.67 -10.87 -2.46
C GLY A 102 17.35 -12.22 -2.18
N SER A 103 16.57 -13.29 -2.25
CA SER A 103 16.93 -14.72 -2.36
C SER A 103 15.75 -15.63 -1.98
N GLY A 104 14.71 -15.10 -1.32
CA GLY A 104 13.52 -15.87 -0.94
C GLY A 104 12.48 -15.97 -2.05
N ARG A 105 12.13 -17.20 -2.42
CA ARG A 105 11.07 -17.57 -3.38
C ARG A 105 9.85 -16.65 -3.23
N LEU A 106 9.55 -15.90 -4.29
CA LEU A 106 8.32 -15.12 -4.39
C LEU A 106 7.14 -16.07 -4.17
N PRO A 107 6.14 -15.72 -3.33
CA PRO A 107 4.87 -16.45 -3.32
C PRO A 107 4.34 -16.52 -4.76
N LYS A 108 3.69 -17.63 -5.13
CA LYS A 108 2.93 -17.76 -6.37
C LYS A 108 1.85 -16.67 -6.37
N VAL A 109 2.20 -15.44 -6.78
CA VAL A 109 1.23 -14.41 -7.09
C VAL A 109 0.59 -14.89 -8.38
N LEU A 110 -0.73 -15.10 -8.31
CA LEU A 110 -1.65 -15.35 -9.41
C LEU A 110 -1.00 -15.08 -10.77
N THR A 111 -0.60 -16.16 -11.43
CA THR A 111 -0.14 -16.11 -12.82
C THR A 111 -1.22 -15.41 -13.63
N LYS A 112 -0.76 -14.57 -14.56
CA LYS A 112 -1.57 -13.78 -15.48
C LYS A 112 -2.51 -14.65 -16.32
N GLU A 113 -3.67 -15.04 -15.80
CA GLU A 113 -4.65 -15.83 -16.56
C GLU A 113 -6.08 -15.26 -16.53
N GLN A 114 -6.34 -14.09 -15.95
CA GLN A 114 -7.70 -13.53 -15.93
C GLN A 114 -7.75 -12.03 -16.19
N LEU A 115 -7.17 -11.60 -17.32
CA LEU A 115 -7.49 -10.31 -17.95
C LEU A 115 -7.76 -10.52 -19.44
N THR A 116 -8.74 -11.37 -19.76
CA THR A 116 -9.44 -11.39 -21.04
C THR A 116 -10.74 -12.17 -20.85
N ALA A 117 -11.84 -11.44 -20.72
CA ALA A 117 -13.17 -11.79 -21.18
C ALA A 117 -13.97 -10.49 -21.28
#